data_AF-A0A955ZFX4-F1
#
_entry.id   AF-A0A955ZFX4-F1
#
_cell.length_a   1.000
_cell.length_b   1.000
_cell.length_c   1.000
_cell.angle_alpha   90.00
_cell.angle_beta   90.00
_cell.angle_gamma   90.00
#
_symmetry.space_group_name_H-M   'P 1'
#
loop_
_entity.id
_entity.type
_entity.pdbx_description
1 polymer ?
#
loop_
_entity_poly.entity_id
_entity_poly.type
_entity_poly.pdbx_seq_one_letter_code
_entity_poly.pdbx_strand_id
1 'polypeptide(L)' 'MDERLKKYEAMWTTDVSRFALIEFDPSRPDVCLVTNLQTGGLLAIDDADDVVAEVITRMRRAGVRIMSPEEAKPK' A
#
# COMPACT_ATOMS: atom_id res chain seq x y z
N MET A 1 18.64 6.41 -3.35
CA MET A 1 17.40 5.60 -3.38
C MET A 1 17.37 4.82 -2.08
N ASP A 2 16.50 5.23 -1.17
CA ASP A 2 16.42 4.72 0.21
C ASP A 2 16.20 3.21 0.27
N GLU A 3 16.93 2.53 1.16
CA GLU A 3 16.76 1.09 1.40
C GLU A 3 15.35 0.74 1.87
N ARG A 4 14.66 1.69 2.53
CA ARG A 4 13.25 1.57 2.92
C ARG A 4 12.33 1.43 1.70
N LEU A 5 12.49 2.30 0.71
CA LEU A 5 11.72 2.23 -0.52
C LEU A 5 11.95 0.91 -1.26
N LYS A 6 13.18 0.40 -1.31
CA LYS A 6 13.49 -0.91 -1.91
C LYS A 6 12.75 -2.08 -1.23
N LYS A 7 12.62 -2.05 0.10
CA LYS A 7 11.88 -3.06 0.87
C LYS A 7 10.41 -3.11 0.42
N TYR A 8 9.80 -1.95 0.24
CA TYR A 8 8.42 -1.86 -0.21
C TYR A 8 8.28 -2.14 -1.71
N GLU A 9 9.24 -1.71 -2.53
CA GLU A 9 9.30 -2.03 -3.97
C GLU A 9 9.39 -3.53 -4.24
N ALA A 10 10.19 -4.26 -3.47
CA ALA A 10 10.27 -5.70 -3.58
C ALA A 10 8.92 -6.38 -3.28
N MET A 11 8.07 -5.80 -2.42
CA MET A 11 6.75 -6.35 -2.11
C MET A 11 5.77 -6.27 -3.27
N TRP A 12 5.75 -5.18 -4.04
CA TRP A 12 4.74 -4.99 -5.09
C TRP A 12 5.24 -5.26 -6.52
N THR A 13 6.55 -5.31 -6.75
CA THR A 13 7.12 -5.63 -8.09
C THR A 13 6.90 -7.08 -8.50
N THR A 14 6.68 -8.00 -7.55
CA THR A 14 6.53 -9.43 -7.87
C THR A 14 5.10 -9.80 -8.27
N ASP A 15 4.08 -9.12 -7.75
CA ASP A 15 2.67 -9.36 -8.12
C ASP A 15 1.71 -8.31 -7.52
N VAL A 16 1.72 -7.10 -8.09
CA VAL A 16 0.86 -5.96 -7.66
C VAL A 16 -0.63 -6.32 -7.58
N SER A 17 -1.08 -7.30 -8.36
CA SER A 17 -2.47 -7.77 -8.39
C SER A 17 -2.93 -8.42 -7.08
N ARG A 18 -1.98 -8.85 -6.24
CA ARG A 18 -2.24 -9.48 -4.95
C ARG A 18 -2.45 -8.47 -3.83
N PHE A 19 -2.25 -7.18 -4.07
CA PHE A 19 -2.36 -6.17 -3.05
C PHE A 19 -3.52 -5.22 -3.37
N ALA A 20 -4.13 -4.68 -2.32
CA ALA A 20 -5.10 -3.60 -2.43
C ALA A 20 -4.80 -2.52 -1.39
N LEU A 21 -4.91 -1.27 -1.80
CA LEU A 21 -4.81 -0.12 -0.89
C LEU A 21 -6.16 0.01 -0.15
N ILE A 22 -6.16 0.07 1.18
CA ILE A 22 -7.37 0.11 2.00
C ILE A 22 -7.67 1.51 2.51
N GLU A 23 -6.65 2.21 2.99
CA GLU A 23 -6.81 3.51 3.59
C GLU A 23 -5.59 4.37 3.31
N PHE A 24 -5.85 5.59 2.85
CA PHE A 24 -4.87 6.65 2.69
C PHE A 24 -5.50 7.92 3.23
N ASP A 25 -4.93 8.47 4.29
CA ASP A 25 -5.33 9.78 4.80
C ASP A 25 -4.46 10.85 4.14
N PRO A 26 -5.01 11.69 3.25
CA PRO A 26 -4.23 12.77 2.64
C PRO A 26 -3.77 13.83 3.65
N SER A 27 -4.33 13.84 4.85
CA SER A 27 -3.92 14.69 5.99
C SER A 27 -2.73 14.09 6.76
N ARG A 28 -2.50 12.79 6.60
CA ARG A 28 -1.39 12.01 7.16
C ARG A 28 -0.68 11.23 6.05
N PRO A 29 0.09 11.92 5.19
CA PRO A 29 0.79 11.28 4.08
C PRO A 29 1.87 10.31 4.55
N ASP A 30 2.17 10.29 5.85
CA ASP A 30 3.08 9.39 6.55
C ASP A 30 2.54 7.97 6.73
N VAL A 31 1.23 7.73 6.58
CA VAL A 31 0.64 6.38 6.82
C VAL A 31 -0.26 5.92 5.68
N CYS A 32 -0.09 4.67 5.26
CA CYS A 32 -1.07 3.98 4.43
C CYS A 32 -1.27 2.51 4.83
N LEU A 33 -2.48 2.01 4.59
CA LEU A 33 -2.86 0.63 4.83
C LEU A 33 -3.02 -0.13 3.52
N VAL A 34 -2.35 -1.28 3.43
CA VAL A 34 -2.39 -2.19 2.30
C VAL A 34 -2.82 -3.56 2.80
N THR A 35 -3.64 -4.29 2.05
CA THR A 35 -3.94 -5.70 2.32
C THR A 35 -3.41 -6.57 1.20
N ASN A 36 -2.96 -7.76 1.57
CA ASN A 36 -2.69 -8.84 0.65
C ASN A 36 -3.98 -9.65 0.43
N LEU A 37 -4.51 -9.59 -0.79
CA LEU A 37 -5.73 -10.25 -1.23
C LEU A 37 -5.69 -11.79 -1.20
N GLN A 38 -4.50 -12.39 -1.26
CA GLN A 38 -4.37 -13.85 -1.21
C GLN A 38 -4.41 -14.39 0.23
N THR A 39 -3.85 -13.63 1.17
CA THR A 39 -3.67 -14.09 2.56
C THR A 39 -4.60 -13.38 3.55
N GLY A 40 -5.23 -12.27 3.14
CA GLY A 40 -5.96 -11.37 4.03
C GLY A 40 -5.06 -10.57 4.97
N GLY A 41 -3.74 -10.64 4.80
CA GLY A 41 -2.77 -9.98 5.67
C GLY A 41 -2.80 -8.47 5.50
N LEU A 42 -2.97 -7.75 6.61
CA LEU A 42 -2.88 -6.29 6.67
C LEU A 42 -1.43 -5.85 6.87
N LEU A 43 -0.99 -4.89 6.06
CA LEU A 43 0.29 -4.24 6.14
C LEU A 43 0.05 -2.74 6.31
N ALA A 44 0.48 -2.19 7.44
CA ALA A 44 0.56 -0.75 7.63
C ALA A 44 1.96 -0.29 7.20
N ILE A 45 2.01 0.70 6.33
CA ILE A 45 3.22 1.42 5.94
C ILE A 45 3.14 2.75 6.68
N ASP A 46 4.04 2.96 7.63
CA ASP A 46 4.18 4.20 8.40
C ASP A 46 5.61 4.70 8.20
N ASP A 47 5.77 5.72 7.36
CA ASP A 47 7.07 6.30 7.00
C ASP A 47 6.88 7.81 6.68
N ALA A 48 7.60 8.67 7.39
CA ALA A 48 7.38 10.11 7.43
C ALA A 48 8.00 10.91 6.26
N ASP A 49 8.71 10.26 5.34
CA ASP A 49 9.61 10.90 4.36
C ASP A 49 9.21 10.62 2.90
N ASP A 50 7.98 10.97 2.49
CA ASP A 50 7.48 10.88 1.09
C ASP A 50 7.41 9.46 0.47
N VAL A 51 7.96 8.44 1.14
CA VAL A 51 7.97 7.05 0.69
C VAL A 51 6.54 6.57 0.46
N VAL A 52 5.63 6.84 1.39
CA VAL A 52 4.20 6.47 1.29
C VAL A 52 3.52 7.13 0.09
N ALA A 53 3.79 8.42 -0.15
CA ALA A 53 3.24 9.12 -1.32
C ALA A 53 3.74 8.51 -2.64
N GLU A 54 5.02 8.12 -2.70
CA GLU A 54 5.60 7.46 -3.86
C GLU A 54 5.06 6.03 -4.04
N VAL A 55 4.91 5.26 -2.96
CA VAL A 55 4.25 3.95 -2.93
C VAL A 55 2.87 4.05 -3.57
N ILE A 56 2.04 4.97 -3.09
CA ILE A 56 0.66 5.14 -3.55
C ILE A 56 0.63 5.55 -5.03
N THR A 57 1.52 6.47 -5.43
CA THR A 57 1.64 6.89 -6.82
C THR A 57 1.98 5.70 -7.73
N ARG A 58 2.91 4.84 -7.32
CA ARG A 58 3.27 3.61 -8.05
C ARG A 58 2.12 2.61 -8.07
N MET A 59 1.43 2.39 -6.95
CA MET A 59 0.26 1.52 -6.86
C MET A 59 -0.84 1.97 -7.83
N ARG A 60 -1.14 3.27 -7.88
CA ARG A 60 -2.09 3.84 -8.84
C ARG A 60 -1.65 3.62 -10.29
N ARG A 61 -0.37 3.86 -10.61
CA ARG A 61 0.18 3.61 -11.96
C ARG A 61 0.13 2.15 -12.36
N ALA A 62 0.29 1.24 -11.40
CA ALA A 62 0.22 -0.20 -11.60
C ALA A 62 -1.22 -0.74 -11.65
N GLY A 63 -2.24 0.10 -11.44
CA GLY A 63 -3.64 -0.32 -11.46
C GLY A 63 -4.06 -1.11 -10.22
N VAL A 64 -3.35 -0.96 -9.09
CA VAL A 64 -3.72 -1.59 -7.83
C VAL A 64 -5.12 -1.12 -7.41
N ARG A 65 -5.97 -2.06 -7.02
CA ARG A 65 -7.31 -1.75 -6.54
C ARG A 65 -7.22 -0.95 -5.24
N ILE A 66 -7.93 0.17 -5.20
CA ILE A 66 -8.21 0.90 -3.96
C ILE A 66 -9.55 0.38 -3.43
N MET A 67 -9.54 -0.10 -2.21
CA MET A 67 -10.69 -0.50 -1.43
C MET A 67 -10.92 0.49 -0.31
N SER A 68 -12.16 0.58 0.14
CA SER A 68 -12.48 1.29 1.38
C SER A 68 -12.22 0.40 2.60
N PRO A 69 -11.99 0.97 3.80
CA PRO A 69 -11.85 0.20 5.05
C PRO A 69 -13.01 -0.77 5.32
N GLU A 70 -14.20 -0.42 4.85
CA GLU A 70 -15.40 -1.26 4.95
C GLU A 70 -15.38 -2.48 4.03
N GLU A 71 -14.76 -2.37 2.85
CA GLU A 71 -14.59 -3.49 1.91
C GLU A 71 -13.48 -4.45 2.37
N ALA A 72 -12.52 -3.95 3.14
CA ALA A 72 -11.38 -4.71 3.64
C ALA A 72 -11.68 -5.52 4.91
N LYS A 73 -12.86 -5.36 5.51
CA LYS A 73 -13.26 -6.17 6.67
C LYS A 73 -13.42 -7.63 6.23
N PRO A 74 -12.69 -8.58 6.84
CA PRO A 74 -12.95 -9.99 6.60
C PRO A 74 -14.37 -10.30 7.05
N LYS A 75 -15.12 -10.94 6.15
CA LYS A 75 -16.53 -11.30 6.34
C LYS A 75 -16.68 -12.51 7.26
#